data_AF-A0AAV1ZUN3-F1
#
_entry.id   AF-A0AAV1ZUN3-F1
#
_cell.length_a   1.000
_cell.length_b   1.000
_cell.length_c   1.000
_cell.angle_alpha   90.00
_cell.angle_beta   90.00
_cell.angle_gamma   90.00
#
_symmetry.space_group_name_H-M   'P 1'
#
loop_
_entity.id
_entity.type
_entity.pdbx_description
1 polymer ?
#
loop_
_entity_poly.entity_id
_entity_poly.type
_entity_poly.pdbx_seq_one_letter_code
_entity_poly.pdbx_strand_id
1 'polypeptide(L)'
;QGIRTIYITITGEHEERIADSGYVGRHFIRRFMLPDDVSAEHLTTTLSEDGILTVKAPYKWAVAGQSSPESIQGSDNASSPTRPEEQEPVDQKVPMRMTPNGT
;
A
#
# COMPACT_ATOMS: atom_id res chain seq x y z
N GLN A 1 -27.11 -0.76 18.68
CA GLN A 1 -26.90 0.16 17.54
C GLN A 1 -25.94 -0.55 16.59
N GLY A 2 -26.37 -0.88 15.36
CA GLY A 2 -25.54 -1.63 14.41
C GLY A 2 -24.42 -0.77 13.79
N ILE A 3 -23.33 -1.41 13.36
CA ILE A 3 -22.27 -0.75 12.59
C ILE A 3 -22.87 -0.32 11.25
N ARG A 4 -22.86 0.98 10.95
CA ARG A 4 -23.32 1.51 9.66
C ARG A 4 -22.15 1.53 8.70
N THR A 5 -22.10 0.57 7.79
CA THR A 5 -21.12 0.55 6.70
C THR A 5 -21.41 1.68 5.71
N ILE A 6 -20.37 2.43 5.36
CA ILE A 6 -20.41 3.49 4.35
C ILE A 6 -19.68 3.00 3.09
N TYR A 7 -20.17 3.38 1.92
CA TYR A 7 -19.56 3.05 0.63
C TYR A 7 -19.30 4.31 -0.20
N ILE A 8 -18.20 4.31 -0.94
CA ILE A 8 -17.95 5.22 -2.06
C ILE A 8 -18.38 4.52 -3.34
N THR A 9 -19.11 5.23 -4.20
CA THR A 9 -19.45 4.76 -5.54
C THR A 9 -18.80 5.67 -6.56
N ILE A 10 -18.05 5.07 -7.49
CA ILE A 10 -17.39 5.75 -8.60
C ILE A 10 -18.07 5.29 -9.87
N THR A 11 -18.63 6.24 -10.61
CA THR A 11 -19.28 6.01 -11.90
C THR A 11 -18.47 6.67 -13.00
N GLY A 12 -18.35 6.01 -14.15
CA GLY A 12 -17.76 6.61 -15.33
C GLY A 12 -18.51 6.22 -16.59
N GLU A 13 -18.65 7.20 -17.48
CA GLU A 13 -19.31 7.09 -18.78
C GLU A 13 -18.35 7.61 -19.85
N HIS A 14 -18.25 6.88 -20.96
CA HIS A 14 -17.37 7.21 -22.06
C HIS A 14 -18.04 6.87 -23.38
N GLU A 15 -18.10 7.85 -24.29
CA GLU A 15 -18.59 7.68 -25.65
C GLU A 15 -17.50 8.06 -26.65
N GLU A 16 -17.19 7.17 -27.57
CA GLU A 16 -16.20 7.37 -28.63
C GLU A 16 -16.85 7.14 -29.99
N ARG A 17 -16.71 8.11 -30.90
CA ARG A 17 -17.17 7.97 -32.27
C ARG A 17 -16.08 7.34 -33.12
N ILE A 18 -16.38 6.22 -33.75
CA ILE A 18 -15.47 5.57 -34.69
C ILE A 18 -15.72 6.17 -36.07
N ALA A 19 -14.66 6.66 -36.72
CA ALA A 19 -14.72 7.46 -37.95
C ALA A 19 -15.64 6.88 -39.03
N ASP A 20 -15.61 5.56 -39.23
CA ASP A 20 -16.27 4.90 -40.36
C ASP A 20 -17.36 3.88 -39.96
N SER A 21 -17.52 3.54 -38.68
CA SER A 21 -18.49 2.53 -38.24
C SER A 21 -18.87 2.63 -36.75
N GLY A 22 -19.87 3.48 -36.46
CA GLY A 22 -20.60 3.45 -35.20
C GLY A 22 -19.96 4.18 -34.00
N TYR A 23 -20.54 3.94 -32.82
CA TYR A 23 -20.15 4.55 -31.55
C TYR A 23 -19.83 3.46 -30.53
N VAL A 24 -18.82 3.68 -29.70
CA VAL A 24 -18.53 2.84 -28.53
C VAL A 24 -18.90 3.62 -27.28
N GLY A 25 -19.94 3.14 -26.59
CA GLY A 25 -20.29 3.58 -25.25
C GLY A 25 -19.72 2.60 -24.21
N ARG A 26 -19.10 3.11 -23.15
CA ARG A 26 -18.64 2.36 -21.98
C ARG A 26 -19.25 3.01 -20.74
N HIS A 27 -19.85 2.21 -19.86
CA HIS A 27 -20.35 2.65 -18.56
C HIS A 27 -19.82 1.72 -17.49
N PHE A 28 -19.31 2.27 -16.38
CA PHE A 28 -18.87 1.47 -15.23
C PHE A 28 -19.32 2.08 -13.92
N ILE A 29 -19.55 1.19 -12.95
CA ILE A 29 -19.79 1.54 -11.54
C ILE A 29 -18.87 0.67 -10.69
N ARG A 30 -18.06 1.31 -9.84
CA ARG A 30 -17.21 0.64 -8.85
C ARG A 30 -17.58 1.12 -7.46
N ARG A 31 -17.79 0.18 -6.54
CA ARG A 31 -18.15 0.49 -5.15
C ARG A 31 -17.06 0.02 -4.20
N PHE A 32 -16.63 0.92 -3.32
CA PHE A 32 -15.60 0.67 -2.32
C PHE A 32 -16.17 0.86 -0.93
N MET A 33 -15.97 -0.12 -0.06
CA MET A 33 -16.29 0.04 1.36
C MET A 33 -15.29 1.00 1.99
N LEU A 34 -15.80 1.97 2.75
CA LEU A 34 -14.96 2.79 3.59
C LEU A 34 -14.71 2.11 4.93
N PRO A 35 -13.46 2.16 5.45
CA PRO A 35 -13.18 1.81 6.84
C PRO A 35 -13.99 2.69 7.81
N ASP A 36 -14.32 2.13 8.97
CA ASP A 36 -15.15 2.81 9.98
C ASP A 36 -14.43 3.98 10.68
N ASP A 37 -13.11 4.04 10.61
CA ASP A 37 -12.27 5.07 11.25
C ASP A 37 -11.92 6.23 10.32
N VAL A 38 -12.40 6.21 9.06
CA VAL A 38 -12.16 7.26 8.07
C VAL A 38 -13.31 8.27 8.05
N SER A 39 -12.97 9.56 7.93
CA SER A 39 -13.98 10.60 7.79
C SER A 39 -14.43 10.76 6.34
N ALA A 40 -15.63 10.26 6.04
CA ALA A 40 -16.24 10.38 4.72
C ALA A 40 -16.56 11.84 4.34
N GLU A 41 -16.79 12.70 5.33
CA GLU A 41 -17.11 14.12 5.12
C GLU A 41 -15.93 14.93 4.58
N HIS A 42 -14.70 14.47 4.86
CA HIS A 42 -13.46 15.15 4.47
C HIS A 42 -12.72 14.41 3.35
N LEU A 43 -13.46 13.66 2.54
CA LEU A 43 -12.92 12.94 1.41
C LEU A 43 -12.54 13.91 0.28
N THR A 44 -11.38 13.65 -0.34
CA THR A 44 -10.84 14.43 -1.44
C THR A 44 -10.45 13.50 -2.59
N THR A 45 -10.58 14.00 -3.81
CA THR A 45 -10.26 13.22 -5.00
C THR A 45 -9.43 14.03 -5.98
N THR A 46 -8.49 13.37 -6.65
CA THR A 46 -7.70 13.95 -7.74
C THR A 46 -7.62 12.97 -8.89
N LEU A 47 -7.91 13.44 -10.10
CA LEU A 47 -7.68 12.69 -11.34
C LEU A 47 -6.44 13.26 -12.00
N SER A 48 -5.41 12.45 -12.18
CA SER A 48 -4.20 12.83 -12.90
C SER A 48 -4.41 12.73 -14.41
N GLU A 49 -3.51 13.36 -15.17
CA GLU A 49 -3.55 13.40 -16.65
C GLU A 49 -3.40 12.02 -17.29
N ASP A 50 -2.71 11.09 -16.62
CA ASP A 50 -2.60 9.68 -17.01
C ASP A 50 -3.85 8.84 -16.65
N GLY A 51 -4.91 9.47 -16.13
CA GLY A 51 -6.21 8.83 -15.90
C GLY A 51 -6.35 8.10 -14.56
N ILE A 52 -5.44 8.31 -13.60
CA ILE A 52 -5.53 7.68 -12.28
C ILE A 52 -6.38 8.53 -11.33
N LEU A 53 -7.55 8.01 -10.97
CA LEU A 53 -8.38 8.59 -9.91
C LEU A 53 -7.83 8.17 -8.54
N THR A 54 -7.29 9.14 -7.81
CA THR A 54 -6.85 8.98 -6.42
C THR A 54 -7.92 9.50 -5.47
N VAL A 55 -8.27 8.70 -4.46
CA VAL A 55 -9.22 9.06 -3.40
C VAL A 55 -8.48 9.07 -2.07
N LYS A 56 -8.58 10.16 -1.31
CA LYS A 56 -7.93 10.32 0.00
C LYS A 56 -8.96 10.78 1.02
N ALA A 57 -8.84 10.31 2.25
CA ALA A 57 -9.64 10.78 3.36
C ALA A 57 -8.83 10.69 4.65
N PRO A 58 -8.96 11.67 5.56
CA PRO A 58 -8.32 11.62 6.86
C PRO A 58 -9.05 10.64 7.77
N TYR A 59 -8.34 10.12 8.77
CA TYR A 59 -8.97 9.45 9.88
C TYR A 59 -9.85 10.41 10.68
N LYS A 60 -10.94 9.90 11.27
CA LYS A 60 -11.88 10.69 12.09
C LYS A 60 -11.19 11.40 13.24
N TRP A 61 -10.20 10.77 13.88
CA TRP A 61 -9.46 11.36 14.99
C TRP A 61 -8.65 12.60 14.55
N ALA A 62 -8.08 12.58 13.35
CA ALA A 62 -7.31 13.70 12.80
C ALA A 62 -8.18 14.93 12.53
N VAL A 63 -9.45 14.72 12.18
CA VAL A 63 -10.43 15.80 11.98
C VAL A 63 -10.97 16.33 13.31
N ALA A 64 -11.11 15.45 14.31
CA ALA A 64 -11.63 15.81 15.63
C ALA A 64 -10.63 16.59 16.51
N GLY A 65 -9.44 16.91 16.00
CA GLY A 65 -8.37 17.56 16.78
C GLY A 65 -7.83 16.68 17.91
N GLN A 66 -8.09 15.38 17.89
CA GLN A 66 -7.54 14.43 18.85
C GLN A 66 -6.15 14.01 18.35
N SER A 67 -5.15 14.03 19.22
CA SER A 67 -3.80 13.56 18.88
C SER A 67 -3.81 12.08 18.54
N SER A 68 -2.95 11.67 17.61
CA SER A 68 -2.73 10.28 17.20
C SER A 68 -2.66 9.36 18.42
N PRO A 69 -3.17 8.10 18.34
CA PRO A 69 -2.92 7.14 19.42
C PRO A 69 -1.42 7.04 19.65
N GLU A 70 -1.01 7.36 20.88
CA GLU A 70 0.36 7.50 21.32
C GLU A 70 1.13 6.21 21.00
N SER A 71 2.18 6.30 20.19
CA SER A 71 3.10 5.20 19.98
C SER A 71 3.75 4.90 21.34
N ILE A 72 3.36 3.79 21.99
CA ILE A 72 3.99 3.34 23.24
C ILE A 72 5.48 3.10 22.93
N GLN A 73 6.33 4.07 23.27
CA GLN A 73 7.77 3.88 23.29
C GLN A 73 8.09 2.92 24.43
N GLY A 74 8.44 1.67 24.08
CA GLY A 74 9.11 0.77 25.01
C GLY A 74 10.43 1.43 25.45
N SER A 75 10.43 2.02 26.65
CA SER A 75 11.62 2.53 27.30
C SER A 75 12.22 1.43 28.17
N ASP A 76 13.07 0.60 27.56
CA ASP A 76 14.08 -0.17 28.29
C ASP A 76 15.43 0.54 28.14
N ASN A 77 15.75 1.42 29.09
CA ASN A 77 17.09 1.98 29.25
C ASN A 77 17.86 1.12 30.25
N ALA A 78 18.75 0.24 29.77
CA ALA A 78 20.07 0.00 30.39
C ALA A 78 20.95 -0.98 29.57
N SER A 79 22.13 -0.46 29.22
CA SER A 79 23.39 -1.16 28.94
C SER A 79 23.60 -1.78 27.55
N SER A 80 24.37 -1.05 26.75
CA SER A 80 25.13 -1.51 25.60
C SER A 80 25.78 -2.89 25.87
N PRO A 81 25.53 -3.94 25.08
CA PRO A 81 26.45 -5.05 25.02
C PRO A 81 27.64 -4.63 24.16
N THR A 82 28.81 -4.61 24.79
CA THR A 82 30.12 -4.55 24.17
C THR A 82 30.18 -5.46 22.94
N ARG A 83 30.55 -4.87 21.80
CA ARG A 83 30.94 -5.54 20.55
C ARG A 83 31.96 -6.66 20.83
N PRO A 84 31.65 -7.94 20.56
CA PRO A 84 32.70 -8.94 20.37
C PRO A 84 33.38 -8.70 19.03
N GLU A 85 34.70 -8.73 19.06
CA GLU A 85 35.60 -8.83 17.92
C GLU A 85 35.22 -10.00 17.00
N GLU A 86 35.07 -9.67 15.70
CA GLU A 86 35.54 -10.39 14.50
C GLU A 86 35.47 -11.92 14.40
N GLN A 87 34.69 -12.44 13.44
CA GLN A 87 35.13 -13.50 12.53
C GLN A 87 34.59 -13.23 11.12
N GLU A 88 35.50 -12.99 10.18
CA GLU A 88 35.23 -12.92 8.73
C GLU A 88 34.57 -14.22 8.23
N PRO A 89 33.71 -14.16 7.19
CA PRO A 89 33.18 -15.38 6.58
C PRO A 89 34.33 -16.18 5.96
N VAL A 90 34.59 -17.37 6.51
CA VAL A 90 35.52 -18.33 5.93
C VAL A 90 35.04 -18.67 4.53
N ASP A 91 35.79 -18.20 3.54
CA ASP A 91 35.70 -18.58 2.13
C ASP A 91 35.81 -20.11 2.04
N GLN A 92 34.65 -20.78 1.95
CA GLN A 92 34.61 -22.23 1.81
C GLN A 92 34.89 -22.60 0.35
N LYS A 93 36.15 -22.44 -0.06
CA LYS A 93 36.66 -23.04 -1.29
C LYS A 93 36.79 -24.55 -1.09
N VAL A 94 35.70 -25.28 -1.37
CA VAL A 94 35.72 -26.75 -1.41
C VAL A 94 36.77 -27.18 -2.45
N PRO A 95 37.83 -27.93 -2.09
CA PRO A 95 38.74 -28.48 -3.08
C PRO A 95 38.01 -29.62 -3.79
N MET A 96 37.48 -29.34 -4.97
CA MET A 96 36.96 -30.37 -5.86
C MET A 96 38.14 -31.25 -6.31
N ARG A 97 38.26 -32.47 -5.77
CA ARG A 97 39.20 -33.47 -6.27
C ARG A 97 38.70 -33.98 -7.62
N MET A 98 39.37 -33.59 -8.70
CA MET A 98 39.24 -34.23 -10.00
C MET A 98 39.97 -35.58 -9.96
N THR A 99 39.26 -36.69 -10.14
CA THR A 99 39.87 -37.99 -10.44
C THR A 99 39.96 -38.16 -11.96
N PRO A 100 41.12 -38.48 -12.56
CA PRO A 100 41.19 -38.79 -13.96
C PRO A 100 40.72 -40.25 -14.14
N ASN A 101 39.54 -40.45 -14.69
CA ASN A 101 39.20 -41.75 -15.27
C ASN A 101 39.57 -41.71 -16.75
N GLY A 102 40.77 -42.21 -17.04
CA GLY A 102 41.09 -42.81 -18.33
C GLY A 102 40.91 -44.32 -18.23
N THR A 103 39.96 -44.85 -18.99
CA THR A 103 40.10 -46.00 -19.90
C THR A 103 38.95 -45.91 -20.89
#